data_AF-A0A528E1L1-F1
#
_entry.id   AF-A0A528E1L1-F1
#
_cell.length_a   1.000
_cell.length_b   1.000
_cell.length_c   1.000
_cell.angle_alpha   90.00
_cell.angle_beta   90.00
_cell.angle_gamma   90.00
#
_symmetry.space_group_name_H-M   'P 1'
#
loop_
_entity.id
_entity.type
_entity.pdbx_description
1 polymer ?
#
loop_
_entity_poly.entity_id
_entity_poly.type
_entity_poly.pdbx_seq_one_letter_code
_entity_poly.pdbx_strand_id
1 'polypeptide(L)'
;MLSTHGQATQSIRSIEVSGLNEPVEIAIDRWGLAHIRAHGLEDLFFAQGYNAARDRLWQIDLWRKRGLGLLAADFGPGFLEQDRASRLFMYRGDMAAEWAAYSPDANAICQAFVTGINAYVDRVKRGQERLPPEFGKLGTSPSRWKAEDVVRIRSHGIIRNGVSEIVRANVLARAGTRVDALRRYLEPQVQPATDPNLALRAIPLAVINAFNLATASVTFSQERLTARLEMAALWNRVDTLGEVVQAIESEGSNNWAVSRLRSATGRPIMAMDPHRPQAVPALRYMVHLSMPGFDAIGAGEPAVPGISLGHNGRSAFSLTIFPADQEDVY
;
A
#
# COMPACT_ATOMS: atom_id res chain seq x y z
N MET A 1 17.65 -42.83 -2.25
CA MET A 1 18.81 -41.91 -2.12
C MET A 1 18.37 -40.68 -1.36
N LEU A 2 18.93 -40.39 -0.18
CA LEU A 2 18.86 -39.04 0.38
C LEU A 2 19.93 -38.20 -0.31
N SER A 3 19.53 -37.12 -0.98
CA SER A 3 20.46 -36.09 -1.42
C SER A 3 20.40 -34.93 -0.45
N THR A 4 21.37 -34.85 0.46
CA THR A 4 21.59 -33.66 1.27
C THR A 4 22.27 -32.61 0.40
N HIS A 5 21.49 -31.73 -0.22
CA HIS A 5 22.04 -30.53 -0.84
C HIS A 5 22.73 -29.70 0.27
N GLY A 6 23.98 -29.30 0.01
CA GLY A 6 24.84 -28.73 1.04
C GLY A 6 24.22 -27.49 1.70
N GLN A 7 24.36 -27.39 3.02
CA GLN A 7 24.04 -26.16 3.73
C GLN A 7 24.92 -25.05 3.18
N ALA A 8 24.30 -24.06 2.52
CA ALA A 8 24.96 -22.77 2.34
C ALA A 8 25.31 -22.24 3.73
N THR A 9 26.56 -21.78 3.91
CA THR A 9 27.05 -21.26 5.18
C THR A 9 26.25 -20.02 5.56
N GLN A 10 25.28 -20.19 6.47
CA GLN A 10 24.49 -19.08 6.99
C GLN A 10 25.38 -18.18 7.84
N SER A 11 25.65 -16.96 7.36
CA SER A 11 26.37 -15.96 8.12
C SER A 11 25.46 -15.37 9.19
N ILE A 12 25.72 -15.72 10.45
CA ILE A 12 25.02 -15.13 11.61
C ILE A 12 25.59 -13.73 11.85
N ARG A 13 24.76 -12.71 11.72
CA ARG A 13 25.08 -11.31 12.04
C ARG A 13 24.22 -10.84 13.21
N SER A 14 24.77 -10.86 14.42
CA SER A 14 24.14 -10.21 15.58
C SER A 14 24.28 -8.69 15.46
N ILE A 15 23.19 -7.95 15.73
CA ILE A 15 23.19 -6.49 15.80
C ILE A 15 22.37 -6.03 17.00
N GLU A 16 22.90 -5.04 17.73
CA GLU A 16 22.10 -4.34 18.73
C GLU A 16 21.22 -3.29 18.04
N VAL A 17 19.93 -3.29 18.39
CA VAL A 17 18.94 -2.35 17.88
C VAL A 17 18.11 -1.86 19.05
N SER A 18 18.12 -0.54 19.28
CA SER A 18 17.31 0.09 20.33
C SER A 18 15.83 0.00 19.98
N GLY A 19 15.01 -0.40 20.95
CA GLY A 19 13.56 -0.56 20.82
C GLY A 19 13.06 -2.02 20.77
N LEU A 20 13.96 -3.00 20.83
CA LEU A 20 13.60 -4.39 21.16
C LEU A 20 13.61 -4.59 22.67
N ASN A 21 12.65 -5.37 23.18
CA ASN A 21 12.58 -5.82 24.57
C ASN A 21 13.31 -7.18 24.74
N GLU A 22 13.06 -8.12 23.82
CA GLU A 22 13.67 -9.46 23.79
C GLU A 22 14.43 -9.71 22.47
N PRO A 23 15.34 -10.71 22.40
CA PRO A 23 15.99 -11.10 21.16
C PRO A 23 15.01 -11.55 20.07
N VAL A 24 15.32 -11.19 18.82
CA VAL A 24 14.57 -11.59 17.62
C VAL A 24 15.51 -12.25 16.60
N GLU A 25 15.07 -13.33 15.99
CA GLU A 25 15.74 -13.97 14.86
C GLU A 25 15.10 -13.50 13.53
N ILE A 26 15.93 -13.16 12.54
CA ILE A 26 15.49 -12.94 11.15
C ILE A 26 16.31 -13.89 10.25
N ALA A 27 15.77 -15.06 9.97
CA ALA A 27 16.40 -16.04 9.09
C ALA A 27 15.96 -15.80 7.64
N ILE A 28 16.92 -15.59 6.73
CA ILE A 28 16.65 -15.41 5.30
C ILE A 28 16.80 -16.74 4.57
N ASP A 29 15.78 -17.14 3.83
CA ASP A 29 15.79 -18.39 3.06
C ASP A 29 16.46 -18.24 1.68
N ARG A 30 16.51 -19.34 0.92
CA ARG A 30 17.13 -19.38 -0.42
C ARG A 30 16.46 -18.48 -1.47
N TRP A 31 15.24 -18.02 -1.22
CA TRP A 31 14.47 -17.13 -2.09
C TRP A 31 14.51 -15.67 -1.62
N GLY A 32 15.23 -15.37 -0.53
CA GLY A 32 15.25 -14.05 0.10
C GLY A 32 14.06 -13.78 1.02
N LEU A 33 13.25 -14.79 1.35
CA LEU A 33 12.11 -14.63 2.26
C LEU A 33 12.60 -14.56 3.70
N ALA A 34 12.13 -13.56 4.45
CA ALA A 34 12.44 -13.39 5.86
C ALA A 34 11.49 -14.19 6.75
N HIS A 35 12.05 -15.10 7.55
CA HIS A 35 11.39 -15.78 8.65
C HIS A 35 11.77 -15.08 9.96
N ILE A 36 10.82 -14.33 10.51
CA ILE A 36 10.99 -13.53 11.73
C ILE A 36 10.41 -14.30 12.91
N ARG A 37 11.24 -14.54 13.93
CA ARG A 37 10.83 -15.16 15.21
C ARG A 37 11.06 -14.21 16.36
N ALA A 38 10.03 -14.02 17.19
CA ALA A 38 10.09 -13.18 18.40
C ALA A 38 9.36 -13.85 19.57
N HIS A 39 9.60 -13.37 20.79
CA HIS A 39 8.92 -13.85 22.00
C HIS A 39 7.56 -13.19 22.26
N GLY A 40 7.29 -12.02 21.68
CA GLY A 40 6.05 -11.27 21.88
C GLY A 40 5.64 -10.39 20.70
N LEU A 41 4.42 -9.84 20.78
CA LEU A 41 3.76 -9.09 19.71
C LEU A 41 4.54 -7.83 19.30
N GLU A 42 5.03 -7.06 20.27
CA GLU A 42 5.76 -5.81 20.03
C GLU A 42 7.06 -6.05 19.26
N ASP A 43 7.91 -6.95 19.75
CA ASP A 43 9.18 -7.30 19.09
C ASP A 43 8.97 -7.92 17.70
N LEU A 44 7.91 -8.71 17.51
CA LEU A 44 7.55 -9.30 16.21
C LEU A 44 7.25 -8.22 15.16
N PHE A 45 6.41 -7.24 15.51
CA PHE A 45 6.03 -6.17 14.57
C PHE A 45 7.13 -5.12 14.42
N PHE A 46 7.88 -4.81 15.48
CA PHE A 46 9.13 -4.05 15.38
C PHE A 46 10.07 -4.67 14.35
N ALA A 47 10.32 -5.97 14.47
CA ALA A 47 11.20 -6.68 13.56
C ALA A 47 10.67 -6.73 12.13
N GLN A 48 9.36 -6.89 11.95
CA GLN A 48 8.74 -6.79 10.63
C GLN A 48 9.00 -5.40 9.99
N GLY A 49 8.80 -4.31 10.73
CA GLY A 49 9.06 -2.96 10.25
C GLY A 49 10.54 -2.69 9.95
N TYR A 50 11.43 -3.15 10.83
CA TYR A 50 12.87 -3.08 10.62
C TYR A 50 13.31 -3.85 9.37
N ASN A 51 12.79 -5.06 9.16
CA ASN A 51 13.09 -5.91 8.02
C ASN A 51 12.53 -5.35 6.71
N ALA A 52 11.30 -4.83 6.73
CA ALA A 52 10.71 -4.14 5.59
C ALA A 52 11.51 -2.88 5.20
N ALA A 53 11.97 -2.10 6.18
CA ALA A 53 12.88 -0.99 5.93
C ALA A 53 14.23 -1.47 5.37
N ARG A 54 14.83 -2.53 5.92
CA ARG A 54 16.09 -3.11 5.42
C ARG A 54 16.05 -3.40 3.93
N ASP A 55 14.97 -4.02 3.47
CA ASP A 55 14.85 -4.49 2.08
C ASP A 55 14.23 -3.44 1.14
N ARG A 56 13.35 -2.56 1.64
CA ARG A 56 12.47 -1.71 0.82
C ARG A 56 12.45 -0.23 1.22
N LEU A 57 13.42 0.28 2.00
CA LEU A 57 13.41 1.66 2.55
C LEU A 57 13.01 2.75 1.54
N TRP A 58 13.61 2.74 0.34
CA TRP A 58 13.27 3.69 -0.72
C TRP A 58 11.79 3.62 -1.14
N GLN A 59 11.30 2.40 -1.41
CA GLN A 59 9.91 2.17 -1.84
C GLN A 59 8.91 2.65 -0.79
N ILE A 60 9.12 2.28 0.48
CA ILE A 60 8.19 2.63 1.55
C ILE A 60 8.21 4.13 1.85
N ASP A 61 9.40 4.77 1.87
CA ASP A 61 9.54 6.20 2.12
C ASP A 61 8.93 7.03 0.98
N LEU A 62 9.11 6.59 -0.27
CA LEU A 62 8.46 7.18 -1.45
C LEU A 62 6.94 7.07 -1.40
N TRP A 63 6.39 5.89 -1.07
CA TRP A 63 4.94 5.72 -0.91
C TRP A 63 4.38 6.57 0.23
N ARG A 64 5.07 6.63 1.37
CA ARG A 64 4.71 7.54 2.46
C ARG A 64 4.68 8.99 1.99
N LYS A 65 5.70 9.45 1.27
CA LYS A 65 5.74 10.81 0.72
C LYS A 65 4.61 11.07 -0.28
N ARG A 66 4.29 10.10 -1.15
CA ARG A 66 3.11 10.18 -2.04
C ARG A 66 1.83 10.38 -1.24
N GLY A 67 1.55 9.49 -0.29
CA GLY A 67 0.30 9.49 0.47
C GLY A 67 0.12 10.70 1.40
N LEU A 68 1.21 11.20 1.97
CA LEU A 68 1.21 12.42 2.79
C LEU A 68 1.24 13.72 1.97
N GLY A 69 1.46 13.62 0.66
CA GLY A 69 1.81 14.76 -0.19
C GLY A 69 3.04 15.47 0.34
N LEU A 70 4.22 14.84 0.24
CA LEU A 70 5.52 15.38 0.63
C LEU A 70 6.58 15.21 -0.48
N LEU A 71 6.15 14.89 -1.71
CA LEU A 71 7.04 14.65 -2.85
C LEU A 71 7.73 15.93 -3.32
N ALA A 72 7.04 17.07 -3.33
CA ALA A 72 7.57 18.33 -3.88
C ALA A 72 8.67 18.96 -3.03
N ALA A 73 8.74 18.61 -1.74
CA ALA A 73 9.84 19.02 -0.86
C ALA A 73 11.18 18.37 -1.23
N ASP A 74 11.12 17.16 -1.80
CA ASP A 74 12.27 16.31 -2.12
C ASP A 74 12.62 16.30 -3.62
N PHE A 75 11.60 16.37 -4.48
CA PHE A 75 11.73 16.21 -5.94
C PHE A 75 11.33 17.47 -6.74
N GLY A 76 10.98 18.55 -6.05
CA GLY A 76 10.72 19.86 -6.65
C GLY A 76 9.31 20.06 -7.22
N PRO A 77 9.08 21.21 -7.90
CA PRO A 77 7.74 21.68 -8.25
C PRO A 77 6.90 20.77 -9.16
N GLY A 78 7.52 19.88 -9.96
CA GLY A 78 6.80 18.91 -10.80
C GLY A 78 5.97 17.87 -10.03
N PHE A 79 6.04 17.90 -8.70
CA PHE A 79 5.29 17.02 -7.79
C PHE A 79 4.24 17.78 -6.96
N LEU A 80 4.16 19.11 -7.07
CA LEU A 80 3.32 19.97 -6.22
C LEU A 80 1.82 19.67 -6.36
N GLU A 81 1.33 19.45 -7.57
CA GLU A 81 -0.10 19.16 -7.79
C GLU A 81 -0.48 17.75 -7.35
N GLN A 82 0.45 16.78 -7.42
CA GLN A 82 0.27 15.47 -6.79
C GLN A 82 0.25 15.60 -5.25
N ASP A 83 1.11 16.42 -4.66
CA ASP A 83 1.08 16.69 -3.22
C ASP A 83 -0.23 17.37 -2.76
N ARG A 84 -0.74 18.33 -3.55
CA ARG A 84 -2.07 18.94 -3.29
C ARG A 84 -3.17 17.88 -3.37
N ALA A 85 -3.17 17.07 -4.42
CA ALA A 85 -4.13 16.01 -4.64
C ALA A 85 -4.15 15.00 -3.49
N SER A 86 -3.02 14.38 -3.14
CA SER A 86 -2.91 13.43 -2.02
C SER A 86 -3.42 14.02 -0.70
N ARG A 87 -3.12 15.31 -0.46
CA ARG A 87 -3.63 16.01 0.73
C ARG A 87 -5.15 16.19 0.72
N LEU A 88 -5.86 16.17 -0.41
CA LEU A 88 -7.33 16.22 -0.39
C LEU A 88 -7.94 14.92 0.17
N PHE A 89 -7.30 13.77 -0.06
CA PHE A 89 -7.78 12.45 0.37
C PHE A 89 -7.17 11.95 1.70
N MET A 90 -6.33 12.75 2.36
CA MET A 90 -5.76 12.40 3.66
C MET A 90 -6.79 12.51 4.77
N TYR A 91 -6.89 11.48 5.62
CA TYR A 91 -7.69 11.57 6.84
C TYR A 91 -7.07 12.60 7.81
N ARG A 92 -7.91 13.53 8.28
CA ARG A 92 -7.56 14.61 9.21
C ARG A 92 -8.49 14.68 10.43
N GLY A 93 -9.35 13.67 10.62
CA GLY A 93 -10.24 13.60 11.77
C GLY A 93 -9.51 13.22 13.05
N ASP A 94 -10.28 12.93 14.09
CA ASP A 94 -9.74 12.45 15.36
C ASP A 94 -9.08 11.07 15.21
N MET A 95 -7.81 10.99 15.56
CA MET A 95 -7.06 9.73 15.53
C MET A 95 -7.53 8.74 16.60
N ALA A 96 -8.12 9.18 17.72
CA ALA A 96 -8.66 8.25 18.71
C ALA A 96 -9.90 7.50 18.16
N ALA A 97 -10.82 8.21 17.51
CA ALA A 97 -11.93 7.61 16.77
C ALA A 97 -11.47 6.70 15.63
N GLU A 98 -10.44 7.11 14.87
CA GLU A 98 -9.83 6.29 13.81
C GLU A 98 -9.25 4.98 14.34
N TRP A 99 -8.43 5.01 15.40
CA TRP A 99 -7.87 3.80 16.00
C TRP A 99 -8.95 2.87 16.57
N ALA A 100 -10.04 3.42 17.10
CA ALA A 100 -11.18 2.64 17.61
C ALA A 100 -12.00 1.93 16.52
N ALA A 101 -11.81 2.25 15.24
CA ALA A 101 -12.43 1.54 14.11
C ALA A 101 -11.69 0.23 13.73
N TYR A 102 -10.51 -0.01 14.29
CA TYR A 102 -9.68 -1.20 14.06
C TYR A 102 -9.73 -2.17 15.25
N SER A 103 -8.93 -3.24 15.21
CA SER A 103 -8.74 -4.14 16.36
C SER A 103 -8.07 -3.40 17.53
N PRO A 104 -8.33 -3.80 18.80
CA PRO A 104 -7.80 -3.08 19.97
C PRO A 104 -6.28 -2.99 20.05
N ASP A 105 -5.57 -3.88 19.36
CA ASP A 105 -4.11 -3.94 19.26
C ASP A 105 -3.54 -3.17 18.06
N ALA A 106 -4.36 -2.68 17.12
CA ALA A 106 -3.92 -2.09 15.85
C ALA A 106 -2.98 -0.90 16.04
N ASN A 107 -3.26 -0.01 16.99
CA ASN A 107 -2.41 1.14 17.30
C ASN A 107 -1.04 0.68 17.85
N ALA A 108 -1.02 -0.26 18.79
CA ALA A 108 0.22 -0.82 19.35
C ALA A 108 1.07 -1.54 18.29
N ILE A 109 0.42 -2.32 17.41
CA ILE A 109 1.05 -3.00 16.27
C ILE A 109 1.67 -1.98 15.29
N CYS A 110 0.91 -0.93 14.91
CA CYS A 110 1.42 0.13 14.02
C CYS A 110 2.56 0.92 14.66
N GLN A 111 2.49 1.18 15.97
CA GLN A 111 3.55 1.85 16.71
C GLN A 111 4.83 1.02 16.76
N ALA A 112 4.75 -0.28 17.09
CA ALA A 112 5.90 -1.18 17.10
C ALA A 112 6.56 -1.25 15.71
N PHE A 113 5.75 -1.49 14.67
CA PHE A 113 6.20 -1.53 13.26
C PHE A 113 6.90 -0.24 12.82
N VAL A 114 6.33 0.92 13.13
CA VAL A 114 6.95 2.22 12.81
C VAL A 114 8.20 2.48 13.64
N THR A 115 8.27 2.05 14.91
CA THR A 115 9.50 2.11 15.69
C THR A 115 10.61 1.27 15.04
N GLY A 116 10.29 0.08 14.52
CA GLY A 116 11.21 -0.76 13.74
C GLY A 116 11.73 -0.09 12.46
N ILE A 117 10.84 0.50 11.65
CA ILE A 117 11.22 1.30 10.47
C ILE A 117 12.16 2.44 10.88
N ASN A 118 11.79 3.19 11.92
CA ASN A 118 12.57 4.32 12.42
C ASN A 118 13.95 3.89 12.93
N ALA A 119 14.06 2.75 13.60
CA ALA A 119 15.34 2.20 14.05
C ALA A 119 16.28 1.90 12.87
N TYR A 120 15.77 1.39 11.74
CA TYR A 120 16.56 1.22 10.53
C TYR A 120 16.94 2.56 9.88
N VAL A 121 16.00 3.51 9.78
CA VAL A 121 16.25 4.88 9.27
C VAL A 121 17.36 5.57 10.08
N ASP A 122 17.31 5.47 11.40
CA ASP A 122 18.29 6.10 12.29
C ASP A 122 19.67 5.43 12.17
N ARG A 123 19.75 4.12 11.89
CA ARG A 123 21.01 3.43 11.55
C ARG A 123 21.60 3.89 10.22
N VAL A 124 20.77 4.02 9.17
CA VAL A 124 21.20 4.57 7.86
C VAL A 124 21.75 6.00 8.02
N LYS A 125 21.06 6.86 8.80
CA LYS A 125 21.51 8.23 9.07
C LYS A 125 22.82 8.31 9.87
N ARG A 126 23.10 7.32 10.73
CA ARG A 126 24.38 7.18 11.44
C ARG A 126 25.47 6.48 10.61
N GLY A 127 25.21 6.14 9.34
CA GLY A 127 26.17 5.40 8.50
C GLY A 127 26.40 3.95 8.92
N GLN A 128 25.55 3.40 9.80
CA GLN A 128 25.66 2.03 10.33
C GLN A 128 25.07 0.98 9.36
N GLU A 129 24.20 1.40 8.45
CA GLU A 129 23.73 0.61 7.31
C GLU A 129 23.80 1.48 6.04
N ARG A 130 23.85 0.85 4.86
CA ARG A 130 24.02 1.56 3.59
C ARG A 130 22.75 2.35 3.21
N LEU A 131 22.91 3.63 2.86
CA LEU A 131 21.87 4.43 2.22
C LEU A 131 21.53 3.82 0.84
N PRO A 132 20.24 3.51 0.55
CA PRO A 132 19.84 3.03 -0.78
C PRO A 132 20.24 4.03 -1.89
N PRO A 133 20.75 3.55 -3.03
CA PRO A 133 21.36 4.40 -4.05
C PRO A 133 20.40 5.42 -4.68
N GLU A 134 19.09 5.18 -4.63
CA GLU A 134 18.05 6.07 -5.13
C GLU A 134 18.04 7.41 -4.39
N PHE A 135 18.19 7.39 -3.05
CA PHE A 135 18.31 8.62 -2.25
C PHE A 135 19.53 9.44 -2.69
N GLY A 136 20.67 8.79 -2.89
CA GLY A 136 21.90 9.45 -3.35
C GLY A 136 21.79 10.03 -4.76
N LYS A 137 21.12 9.32 -5.69
CA LYS A 137 20.87 9.79 -7.06
C LYS A 137 19.96 11.01 -7.11
N LEU A 138 18.98 11.08 -6.20
CA LEU A 138 17.96 12.13 -6.17
C LEU A 138 18.27 13.25 -5.15
N GLY A 139 19.40 13.17 -4.43
CA GLY A 139 19.77 14.17 -3.43
C GLY A 139 18.89 14.21 -2.18
N THR A 140 18.18 13.11 -1.89
CA THR A 140 17.17 13.02 -0.82
C THR A 140 17.65 12.18 0.36
N SER A 141 16.81 12.05 1.39
CA SER A 141 17.10 11.20 2.55
C SER A 141 15.82 10.60 3.16
N PRO A 142 15.92 9.41 3.80
CA PRO A 142 14.77 8.77 4.41
C PRO A 142 14.24 9.59 5.60
N SER A 143 12.92 9.73 5.68
CA SER A 143 12.25 10.41 6.79
C SER A 143 11.96 9.46 7.95
N ARG A 144 11.77 10.03 9.16
CA ARG A 144 11.14 9.28 10.25
C ARG A 144 9.62 9.25 10.05
N TRP A 145 9.02 8.14 10.46
CA TRP A 145 7.61 7.78 10.31
C TRP A 145 6.86 7.99 11.63
N LYS A 146 5.54 8.17 11.53
CA LYS A 146 4.61 8.12 12.67
C LYS A 146 3.62 6.96 12.51
N ALA A 147 3.09 6.41 13.60
CA ALA A 147 2.16 5.28 13.56
C ALA A 147 0.90 5.60 12.74
N GLU A 148 0.42 6.85 12.84
CA GLU A 148 -0.75 7.35 12.12
C GLU A 148 -0.53 7.42 10.60
N ASP A 149 0.72 7.48 10.13
CA ASP A 149 1.04 7.44 8.69
C ASP A 149 0.59 6.11 8.04
N VAL A 150 0.46 5.03 8.81
CA VAL A 150 -0.01 3.71 8.32
C VAL A 150 -1.50 3.74 7.95
N VAL A 151 -2.34 4.44 8.72
CA VAL A 151 -3.81 4.41 8.57
C VAL A 151 -4.40 5.65 7.89
N ARG A 152 -3.81 6.84 8.09
CA ARG A 152 -4.39 8.11 7.60
C ARG A 152 -4.24 8.36 6.10
N ILE A 153 -3.40 7.57 5.43
CA ILE A 153 -3.19 7.63 3.97
C ILE A 153 -4.27 6.79 3.27
N ARG A 154 -5.33 7.44 2.78
CA ARG A 154 -6.42 6.73 2.09
C ARG A 154 -6.17 6.49 0.59
N SER A 155 -5.33 7.31 -0.06
CA SER A 155 -5.06 7.18 -1.50
C SER A 155 -4.21 5.95 -1.88
N HIS A 156 -3.78 5.14 -0.90
CA HIS A 156 -3.21 3.82 -1.10
C HIS A 156 -4.27 2.69 -1.08
N GLY A 157 -5.50 3.00 -0.68
CA GLY A 157 -6.59 2.04 -0.61
C GLY A 157 -6.97 1.46 -1.97
N ILE A 158 -7.66 0.32 -1.94
CA ILE A 158 -8.26 -0.26 -3.15
C ILE A 158 -9.52 0.55 -3.48
N ILE A 159 -9.31 1.57 -4.31
CA ILE A 159 -10.33 2.45 -4.88
C ILE A 159 -10.58 2.06 -6.34
N ARG A 160 -11.83 2.13 -6.81
CA ARG A 160 -12.20 1.69 -8.16
C ARG A 160 -13.43 2.35 -8.76
N ASN A 161 -14.27 3.06 -8.01
CA ASN A 161 -15.48 3.68 -8.53
C ASN A 161 -15.61 5.20 -8.33
N GLY A 162 -14.71 5.87 -7.61
CA GLY A 162 -14.75 7.34 -7.45
C GLY A 162 -14.84 8.13 -8.77
N VAL A 163 -14.08 7.74 -9.80
CA VAL A 163 -14.22 8.32 -11.16
C VAL A 163 -15.58 8.00 -11.78
N SER A 164 -16.09 6.78 -11.58
CA SER A 164 -17.43 6.37 -12.04
C SER A 164 -18.53 7.18 -11.37
N GLU A 165 -18.39 7.56 -10.09
CA GLU A 165 -19.38 8.37 -9.37
C GLU A 165 -19.36 9.84 -9.81
N ILE A 166 -18.17 10.43 -10.04
CA ILE A 166 -18.08 11.79 -10.61
C ILE A 166 -18.72 11.83 -12.01
N VAL A 167 -18.51 10.80 -12.83
CA VAL A 167 -19.16 10.66 -14.14
C VAL A 167 -20.66 10.39 -13.99
N ARG A 168 -21.08 9.51 -13.06
CA ARG A 168 -22.49 9.25 -12.75
C ARG A 168 -23.22 10.54 -12.40
N ALA A 169 -22.72 11.29 -11.42
CA ALA A 169 -23.29 12.57 -11.01
C ALA A 169 -23.47 13.51 -12.21
N ASN A 170 -22.46 13.59 -13.09
CA ASN A 170 -22.51 14.40 -14.30
C ASN A 170 -23.51 13.89 -15.36
N VAL A 171 -23.73 12.58 -15.48
CA VAL A 171 -24.74 11.99 -16.37
C VAL A 171 -26.15 12.15 -15.79
N LEU A 172 -26.36 11.80 -14.52
CA LEU A 172 -27.64 11.97 -13.80
C LEU A 172 -28.12 13.42 -13.89
N ALA A 173 -27.23 14.38 -13.63
CA ALA A 173 -27.50 15.80 -13.72
C ALA A 173 -28.01 16.28 -15.08
N ARG A 174 -27.60 15.63 -16.18
CA ARG A 174 -27.87 16.07 -17.57
C ARG A 174 -28.92 15.24 -18.31
N ALA A 175 -29.00 13.94 -18.01
CA ALA A 175 -29.74 12.96 -18.79
C ALA A 175 -30.49 11.91 -17.93
N GLY A 176 -30.38 11.97 -16.60
CA GLY A 176 -31.12 11.12 -15.67
C GLY A 176 -30.64 9.67 -15.56
N THR A 177 -31.28 8.93 -14.66
CA THR A 177 -30.92 7.54 -14.28
C THR A 177 -30.94 6.56 -15.45
N ARG A 178 -31.89 6.71 -16.38
CA ARG A 178 -32.00 5.85 -17.57
C ARG A 178 -30.76 5.89 -18.47
N VAL A 179 -30.06 7.02 -18.55
CA VAL A 179 -28.84 7.14 -19.38
C VAL A 179 -27.61 6.67 -18.62
N ASP A 180 -27.51 6.90 -17.31
CA ASP A 180 -26.41 6.32 -16.52
C ASP A 180 -26.45 4.78 -16.51
N ALA A 181 -27.65 4.18 -16.47
CA ALA A 181 -27.82 2.73 -16.55
C ALA A 181 -27.28 2.11 -17.87
N LEU A 182 -27.15 2.89 -18.95
CA LEU A 182 -26.49 2.45 -20.20
C LEU A 182 -24.95 2.53 -20.12
N ARG A 183 -24.41 3.39 -19.25
CA ARG A 183 -22.97 3.54 -19.00
C ARG A 183 -22.46 2.49 -18.00
N ARG A 184 -23.20 2.30 -16.90
CA ARG A 184 -22.80 1.43 -15.79
C ARG A 184 -24.03 0.73 -15.20
N TYR A 185 -24.15 -0.56 -15.51
CA TYR A 185 -25.10 -1.43 -14.83
C TYR A 185 -24.73 -1.58 -13.34
N LEU A 186 -25.75 -1.71 -12.49
CA LEU A 186 -25.61 -1.93 -11.05
C LEU A 186 -26.16 -3.30 -10.68
N GLU A 187 -25.40 -4.04 -9.89
CA GLU A 187 -25.79 -5.35 -9.37
C GLU A 187 -25.56 -5.39 -7.84
N PRO A 188 -26.61 -5.63 -7.02
CA PRO A 188 -28.02 -5.77 -7.40
C PRO A 188 -28.58 -4.50 -8.04
N GLN A 189 -29.67 -4.64 -8.80
CA GLN A 189 -30.29 -3.49 -9.47
C GLN A 189 -30.89 -2.52 -8.45
N VAL A 190 -30.23 -1.39 -8.26
CA VAL A 190 -30.67 -0.27 -7.41
C VAL A 190 -30.80 1.00 -8.25
N GLN A 191 -31.67 1.93 -7.83
CA GLN A 191 -31.63 3.29 -8.37
C GLN A 191 -30.59 4.10 -7.57
N PRO A 192 -29.64 4.80 -8.21
CA PRO A 192 -28.73 5.67 -7.51
C PRO A 192 -29.49 6.72 -6.69
N ALA A 193 -29.21 6.76 -5.39
CA ALA A 193 -29.67 7.84 -4.52
C ALA A 193 -28.84 9.10 -4.79
N THR A 194 -29.38 10.26 -4.44
CA THR A 194 -28.70 11.55 -4.53
C THR A 194 -28.98 12.32 -3.25
N ASP A 195 -27.96 12.86 -2.58
CA ASP A 195 -28.18 13.76 -1.45
C ASP A 195 -28.98 14.99 -1.97
N PRO A 196 -30.14 15.32 -1.37
CA PRO A 196 -30.96 16.46 -1.81
C PRO A 196 -30.26 17.83 -1.64
N ASN A 197 -29.21 17.90 -0.81
CA ASN A 197 -28.38 19.09 -0.63
C ASN A 197 -27.26 19.20 -1.68
N LEU A 198 -26.94 18.11 -2.39
CA LEU A 198 -25.88 18.06 -3.38
C LEU A 198 -26.38 18.46 -4.77
N ALA A 199 -26.01 19.67 -5.20
CA ALA A 199 -26.27 20.13 -6.55
C ALA A 199 -25.37 19.39 -7.57
N LEU A 200 -25.80 18.24 -8.09
CA LEU A 200 -25.00 17.39 -9.00
C LEU A 200 -24.38 18.14 -10.21
N ARG A 201 -25.04 19.20 -10.70
CA ARG A 201 -24.52 20.06 -11.79
C ARG A 201 -23.29 20.88 -11.41
N ALA A 202 -23.05 21.09 -10.12
CA ALA A 202 -21.91 21.83 -9.60
C ALA A 202 -20.63 20.98 -9.51
N ILE A 203 -20.73 19.64 -9.52
CA ILE A 203 -19.59 18.72 -9.44
C ILE A 203 -18.80 18.78 -10.76
N PRO A 204 -17.61 19.39 -10.81
CA PRO A 204 -16.90 19.58 -12.06
C PRO A 204 -16.10 18.32 -12.39
N LEU A 205 -16.10 17.92 -13.67
CA LEU A 205 -15.29 16.79 -14.16
C LEU A 205 -13.79 16.95 -13.88
N ALA A 206 -13.31 18.17 -13.63
CA ALA A 206 -11.94 18.44 -13.20
C ALA A 206 -11.55 17.76 -11.88
N VAL A 207 -12.50 17.36 -11.02
CA VAL A 207 -12.21 16.58 -9.80
C VAL A 207 -11.61 15.21 -10.12
N ILE A 208 -11.89 14.64 -11.30
CA ILE A 208 -11.27 13.39 -11.77
C ILE A 208 -9.74 13.52 -11.84
N ASN A 209 -9.22 14.70 -12.21
CA ASN A 209 -7.78 14.94 -12.23
C ASN A 209 -7.19 14.88 -10.82
N ALA A 210 -7.85 15.52 -9.83
CA ALA A 210 -7.40 15.49 -8.44
C ALA A 210 -7.46 14.08 -7.85
N PHE A 211 -8.52 13.31 -8.15
CA PHE A 211 -8.62 11.91 -7.76
C PHE A 211 -7.47 11.10 -8.35
N ASN A 212 -7.31 11.10 -9.68
CA ASN A 212 -6.28 10.32 -10.37
C ASN A 212 -4.85 10.68 -9.89
N LEU A 213 -4.55 11.97 -9.70
CA LEU A 213 -3.23 12.43 -9.22
C LEU A 213 -2.88 11.88 -7.83
N ALA A 214 -3.83 11.91 -6.89
CA ALA A 214 -3.63 11.45 -5.52
C ALA A 214 -3.27 9.97 -5.43
N THR A 215 -3.66 9.20 -6.45
CA THR A 215 -3.70 7.73 -6.44
C THR A 215 -2.72 7.11 -7.44
N ALA A 216 -2.19 7.92 -8.36
CA ALA A 216 -1.16 7.56 -9.33
C ALA A 216 0.13 7.03 -8.69
N SER A 217 0.95 6.38 -9.50
CA SER A 217 2.35 6.10 -9.19
C SER A 217 3.16 7.39 -9.09
N VAL A 218 4.36 7.31 -8.49
CA VAL A 218 5.33 8.40 -8.53
C VAL A 218 6.30 8.15 -9.68
N THR A 219 6.44 9.15 -10.54
CA THR A 219 7.18 9.07 -11.79
C THR A 219 8.38 10.02 -11.73
N PHE A 220 9.50 9.65 -12.35
CA PHE A 220 10.77 10.40 -12.25
C PHE A 220 11.31 10.81 -13.62
N SER A 221 10.44 11.31 -14.51
CA SER A 221 10.88 11.85 -15.80
C SER A 221 11.78 13.06 -15.59
N GLN A 222 12.72 13.29 -16.51
CA GLN A 222 13.70 14.37 -16.40
C GLN A 222 13.01 15.75 -16.42
N GLU A 223 11.93 15.88 -17.18
CA GLU A 223 11.09 17.07 -17.28
C GLU A 223 10.37 17.35 -15.97
N ARG A 224 9.94 16.29 -15.26
CA ARG A 224 9.25 16.40 -13.96
C ARG A 224 10.22 16.83 -12.86
N LEU A 225 11.40 16.23 -12.83
CA LEU A 225 12.48 16.56 -11.90
C LEU A 225 13.07 17.97 -12.11
N THR A 226 13.02 18.50 -13.33
CA THR A 226 13.52 19.85 -13.67
C THR A 226 12.43 20.91 -13.80
N ALA A 227 11.17 20.56 -13.51
CA ALA A 227 10.04 21.49 -13.60
C ALA A 227 10.16 22.65 -12.60
N ARG A 228 10.02 23.88 -13.09
CA ARG A 228 9.98 25.10 -12.26
C ARG A 228 8.59 25.33 -11.65
N LEU A 229 8.48 26.25 -10.69
CA LEU A 229 7.24 26.48 -9.92
C LEU A 229 6.06 26.91 -10.80
N GLU A 230 6.32 27.79 -11.77
CA GLU A 230 5.40 28.24 -12.81
C GLU A 230 4.92 27.12 -13.74
N MET A 231 5.62 25.97 -13.78
CA MET A 231 5.24 24.79 -14.56
C MET A 231 4.48 23.75 -13.73
N ALA A 232 4.37 23.91 -12.40
CA ALA A 232 3.73 22.94 -11.52
C ALA A 232 2.29 22.59 -11.95
N ALA A 233 1.52 23.61 -12.33
CA ALA A 233 0.14 23.47 -12.78
C ALA A 233 -0.04 22.63 -14.07
N LEU A 234 1.04 22.32 -14.80
CA LEU A 234 1.00 21.45 -15.99
C LEU A 234 0.99 19.96 -15.63
N TRP A 235 1.49 19.59 -14.44
CA TRP A 235 1.60 18.20 -13.96
C TRP A 235 0.30 17.73 -13.29
N ASN A 236 -0.83 17.91 -13.98
CA ASN A 236 -2.18 17.71 -13.42
C ASN A 236 -2.99 16.54 -14.03
N ARG A 237 -2.36 15.66 -14.81
CA ARG A 237 -3.03 14.50 -15.45
C ARG A 237 -2.24 13.21 -15.25
N VAL A 238 -2.95 12.10 -15.40
CA VAL A 238 -2.40 10.74 -15.33
C VAL A 238 -2.73 10.07 -16.66
N ASP A 239 -1.86 9.17 -17.09
CA ASP A 239 -2.16 8.19 -18.11
C ASP A 239 -2.99 7.05 -17.50
N THR A 240 -2.68 5.84 -17.91
CA THR A 240 -3.46 4.63 -17.81
C THR A 240 -2.63 3.41 -17.45
N LEU A 241 -1.30 3.54 -17.51
CA LEU A 241 -0.38 2.74 -16.73
C LEU A 241 -0.33 3.23 -15.27
N GLY A 242 -0.95 4.38 -14.99
CA GLY A 242 -0.97 5.02 -13.67
C GLY A 242 0.19 5.99 -13.47
N GLU A 243 0.91 6.31 -14.53
CA GLU A 243 2.01 7.26 -14.59
C GLU A 243 1.46 8.67 -14.88
N VAL A 244 2.12 9.73 -14.41
CA VAL A 244 1.72 11.13 -14.67
C VAL A 244 2.12 11.55 -16.10
N VAL A 245 1.45 11.00 -17.13
CA VAL A 245 1.64 11.26 -18.59
C VAL A 245 0.30 11.28 -19.39
N GLN A 246 0.25 10.82 -20.66
CA GLN A 246 -0.92 10.86 -21.58
C GLN A 246 -1.29 9.41 -22.09
N ALA A 247 -2.58 9.09 -22.32
CA ALA A 247 -3.31 7.83 -21.96
C ALA A 247 -3.41 6.57 -22.91
N ILE A 248 -4.01 5.45 -22.38
CA ILE A 248 -4.53 4.11 -22.92
C ILE A 248 -4.36 2.83 -21.95
N GLU A 249 -5.41 2.14 -21.43
CA GLU A 249 -5.61 1.21 -20.23
C GLU A 249 -5.45 -0.36 -20.36
N SER A 250 -5.61 -1.28 -19.34
CA SER A 250 -5.56 -1.39 -17.82
C SER A 250 -5.64 -2.89 -17.30
N GLU A 251 -5.78 -3.25 -15.97
CA GLU A 251 -5.56 -4.64 -15.38
C GLU A 251 -6.62 -5.29 -14.38
N GLY A 252 -6.58 -6.65 -14.23
CA GLY A 252 -7.54 -7.56 -13.51
C GLY A 252 -7.03 -8.37 -12.28
N SER A 253 -7.63 -9.54 -11.92
CA SER A 253 -7.18 -10.52 -10.85
C SER A 253 -8.03 -11.81 -10.72
N ASN A 254 -7.49 -12.91 -10.15
CA ASN A 254 -8.15 -14.22 -9.90
C ASN A 254 -8.02 -14.76 -8.45
N ASN A 255 -8.93 -15.63 -7.99
CA ASN A 255 -8.84 -16.36 -6.70
C ASN A 255 -9.77 -17.60 -6.64
N TRP A 256 -9.28 -18.77 -6.20
CA TRP A 256 -10.06 -20.03 -6.12
C TRP A 256 -9.97 -20.71 -4.74
N ALA A 257 -11.07 -21.33 -4.30
CA ALA A 257 -11.13 -22.17 -3.11
C ALA A 257 -11.84 -23.50 -3.41
N VAL A 258 -11.20 -24.63 -3.09
CA VAL A 258 -11.69 -26.00 -3.33
C VAL A 258 -11.94 -26.68 -1.99
N SER A 259 -13.16 -27.17 -1.77
CA SER A 259 -13.52 -27.88 -0.53
C SER A 259 -12.83 -29.24 -0.42
N ARG A 260 -12.64 -29.73 0.80
CA ARG A 260 -12.10 -31.08 1.07
C ARG A 260 -12.81 -32.21 0.33
N LEU A 261 -14.11 -32.05 0.03
CA LEU A 261 -14.93 -33.04 -0.69
C LEU A 261 -14.63 -33.11 -2.19
N ARG A 262 -13.91 -32.12 -2.73
CA ARG A 262 -13.49 -32.02 -4.14
C ARG A 262 -11.96 -32.10 -4.31
N SER A 263 -11.24 -32.53 -3.28
CA SER A 263 -9.78 -32.60 -3.24
C SER A 263 -9.33 -34.03 -2.98
N ALA A 264 -8.44 -34.55 -3.85
CA ALA A 264 -7.91 -35.92 -3.73
C ALA A 264 -7.11 -36.16 -2.43
N THR A 265 -6.66 -35.10 -1.74
CA THR A 265 -5.95 -35.20 -0.46
C THR A 265 -6.88 -35.19 0.76
N GLY A 266 -8.19 -34.98 0.57
CA GLY A 266 -9.14 -34.76 1.66
C GLY A 266 -8.92 -33.45 2.44
N ARG A 267 -8.02 -32.58 1.98
CA ARG A 267 -7.75 -31.24 2.56
C ARG A 267 -8.28 -30.15 1.63
N PRO A 268 -8.76 -29.01 2.15
CA PRO A 268 -9.12 -27.88 1.31
C PRO A 268 -7.88 -27.32 0.59
N ILE A 269 -8.09 -26.74 -0.60
CA ILE A 269 -7.03 -26.09 -1.39
C ILE A 269 -7.47 -24.65 -1.63
N MET A 270 -6.54 -23.71 -1.47
CA MET A 270 -6.71 -22.32 -1.89
C MET A 270 -5.64 -21.99 -2.93
N ALA A 271 -6.04 -21.37 -4.03
CA ALA A 271 -5.15 -20.93 -5.10
C ALA A 271 -5.37 -19.44 -5.36
N MET A 272 -4.28 -18.68 -5.37
CA MET A 272 -4.28 -17.23 -5.17
C MET A 272 -3.47 -16.61 -6.30
N ASP A 273 -4.10 -15.78 -7.12
CA ASP A 273 -3.52 -15.24 -8.36
C ASP A 273 -3.90 -13.75 -8.54
N PRO A 274 -3.39 -12.86 -7.66
CA PRO A 274 -3.64 -11.43 -7.75
C PRO A 274 -2.79 -10.82 -8.86
N HIS A 275 -3.41 -10.45 -9.99
CA HIS A 275 -2.70 -9.74 -11.05
C HIS A 275 -2.42 -8.31 -10.60
N ARG A 276 -1.18 -7.88 -10.75
CA ARG A 276 -0.68 -6.55 -10.44
C ARG A 276 0.43 -6.22 -11.44
N PRO A 277 0.63 -4.93 -11.77
CA PRO A 277 1.71 -4.54 -12.67
C PRO A 277 3.05 -5.02 -12.13
N GLN A 278 3.89 -5.57 -13.01
CA GLN A 278 5.23 -6.03 -12.64
C GLN A 278 6.15 -4.82 -12.37
N ALA A 279 6.09 -4.32 -11.15
CA ALA A 279 6.89 -3.21 -10.67
C ALA A 279 8.20 -3.68 -10.02
N VAL A 280 9.23 -2.83 -10.09
CA VAL A 280 10.50 -3.01 -9.37
C VAL A 280 10.72 -1.80 -8.44
N PRO A 281 10.65 -1.96 -7.10
CA PRO A 281 10.29 -3.18 -6.37
C PRO A 281 8.79 -3.52 -6.44
N ALA A 282 8.46 -4.80 -6.32
CA ALA A 282 7.07 -5.28 -6.42
C ALA A 282 6.18 -4.77 -5.26
N LEU A 283 4.87 -4.62 -5.53
CA LEU A 283 3.87 -4.22 -4.53
C LEU A 283 3.82 -5.15 -3.32
N ARG A 284 3.89 -6.47 -3.58
CA ARG A 284 3.80 -7.50 -2.55
C ARG A 284 5.18 -7.78 -1.94
N TYR A 285 5.16 -7.99 -0.63
CA TYR A 285 6.35 -8.33 0.16
C TYR A 285 6.03 -9.55 1.03
N MET A 286 6.76 -10.64 0.80
CA MET A 286 6.57 -11.91 1.49
C MET A 286 7.35 -11.93 2.81
N VAL A 287 6.70 -12.40 3.88
CA VAL A 287 7.31 -12.57 5.20
C VAL A 287 6.65 -13.74 5.94
N HIS A 288 7.42 -14.43 6.76
CA HIS A 288 6.92 -15.36 7.78
C HIS A 288 7.12 -14.73 9.15
N LEU A 289 6.04 -14.69 9.93
CA LEU A 289 5.97 -14.07 11.25
C LEU A 289 5.58 -15.15 12.27
N SER A 290 6.41 -15.34 13.30
CA SER A 290 6.26 -16.44 14.26
C SER A 290 6.57 -15.98 15.70
N MET A 291 5.66 -16.29 16.62
CA MET A 291 5.79 -16.09 18.06
C MET A 291 4.85 -17.07 18.80
N PRO A 292 4.94 -17.22 20.14
CA PRO A 292 3.95 -18.01 20.89
C PRO A 292 2.51 -17.55 20.61
N GLY A 293 1.67 -18.46 20.10
CA GLY A 293 0.27 -18.19 19.76
C GLY A 293 -0.01 -17.62 18.37
N PHE A 294 1.02 -17.23 17.60
CA PHE A 294 0.85 -16.70 16.24
C PHE A 294 1.97 -17.17 15.30
N ASP A 295 1.62 -17.90 14.25
CA ASP A 295 2.57 -18.42 13.27
C ASP A 295 1.95 -18.39 11.88
N ALA A 296 2.39 -17.48 11.00
CA ALA A 296 1.78 -17.30 9.69
C ALA A 296 2.76 -16.77 8.63
N ILE A 297 2.66 -17.29 7.41
CA ILE A 297 3.47 -16.92 6.25
C ILE A 297 2.57 -16.41 5.13
N GLY A 298 2.98 -15.32 4.48
CA GLY A 298 2.19 -14.69 3.44
C GLY A 298 2.84 -13.44 2.87
N ALA A 299 2.06 -12.71 2.09
CA ALA A 299 2.42 -11.37 1.63
C ALA A 299 1.57 -10.30 2.32
N GLY A 300 2.19 -9.15 2.51
CA GLY A 300 1.52 -7.88 2.77
C GLY A 300 1.99 -6.83 1.76
N GLU A 301 1.85 -5.57 2.16
CA GLU A 301 2.53 -4.44 1.53
C GLU A 301 3.63 -3.97 2.49
N PRO A 302 4.85 -3.66 2.03
CA PRO A 302 5.99 -3.40 2.92
C PRO A 302 5.83 -2.14 3.80
N ALA A 303 4.80 -1.32 3.58
CA ALA A 303 4.48 -0.13 4.36
C ALA A 303 3.38 -0.35 5.43
N VAL A 304 2.82 -1.56 5.55
CA VAL A 304 1.72 -1.89 6.48
C VAL A 304 2.09 -3.14 7.29
N PRO A 305 1.86 -3.17 8.62
CA PRO A 305 2.14 -4.35 9.43
C PRO A 305 1.24 -5.55 9.07
N GLY A 306 1.74 -6.74 9.36
CA GLY A 306 1.04 -8.01 9.17
C GLY A 306 1.12 -8.57 7.75
N ILE A 307 0.17 -9.44 7.43
CA ILE A 307 0.03 -10.13 6.15
C ILE A 307 -1.45 -10.11 5.75
N SER A 308 -1.75 -9.84 4.49
CA SER A 308 -3.11 -9.71 3.97
C SER A 308 -3.54 -10.87 3.07
N LEU A 309 -2.58 -11.69 2.64
CA LEU A 309 -2.79 -12.93 1.89
C LEU A 309 -1.73 -13.94 2.33
N GLY A 310 -2.13 -15.17 2.71
CA GLY A 310 -1.20 -16.17 3.21
C GLY A 310 -1.87 -17.38 3.85
N HIS A 311 -1.12 -18.10 4.69
CA HIS A 311 -1.63 -19.22 5.46
C HIS A 311 -0.88 -19.41 6.78
N ASN A 312 -1.48 -20.20 7.66
CA ASN A 312 -0.86 -20.74 8.87
C ASN A 312 -1.09 -22.27 8.92
N GLY A 313 -0.78 -22.93 10.03
CA GLY A 313 -0.99 -24.37 10.20
C GLY A 313 -2.47 -24.84 10.26
N ARG A 314 -3.45 -23.91 10.16
CA ARG A 314 -4.89 -24.17 10.36
C ARG A 314 -5.80 -23.62 9.25
N SER A 315 -5.42 -22.51 8.62
CA SER A 315 -6.21 -21.79 7.62
C SER A 315 -5.34 -21.11 6.56
N ALA A 316 -5.93 -20.91 5.38
CA ALA A 316 -5.39 -20.04 4.32
C ALA A 316 -6.41 -18.92 4.05
N PHE A 317 -5.91 -17.74 3.69
CA PHE A 317 -6.72 -16.55 3.42
C PHE A 317 -6.11 -15.74 2.28
N SER A 318 -6.98 -15.07 1.54
CA SER A 318 -6.64 -14.39 0.29
C SER A 318 -7.59 -13.23 0.07
N LEU A 319 -7.20 -12.32 -0.81
CA LEU A 319 -8.02 -11.25 -1.33
C LEU A 319 -7.92 -11.22 -2.85
N THR A 320 -9.05 -10.94 -3.50
CA THR A 320 -9.09 -10.50 -4.89
C THR A 320 -9.97 -9.25 -4.96
N ILE A 321 -9.87 -8.53 -6.07
CA ILE A 321 -10.69 -7.35 -6.29
C ILE A 321 -12.11 -7.80 -6.64
N PHE A 322 -13.06 -7.50 -5.76
CA PHE A 322 -14.48 -7.59 -6.07
C PHE A 322 -14.97 -6.20 -6.52
N PRO A 323 -15.63 -6.05 -7.68
CA PRO A 323 -16.10 -4.77 -8.17
C PRO A 323 -17.37 -4.33 -7.43
N ALA A 324 -17.22 -3.93 -6.16
CA ALA A 324 -18.26 -3.31 -5.36
C ALA A 324 -18.32 -1.79 -5.60
N ASP A 325 -19.42 -1.20 -5.16
CA ASP A 325 -19.52 0.23 -4.86
C ASP A 325 -18.81 0.48 -3.51
N GLN A 326 -17.79 1.33 -3.48
CA GLN A 326 -16.92 1.55 -2.32
C GLN A 326 -16.65 3.05 -2.03
N GLU A 327 -17.09 3.93 -2.92
CA GLU A 327 -16.75 5.34 -2.95
C GLU A 327 -17.98 6.13 -3.43
N ASP A 328 -18.35 7.18 -2.71
CA ASP A 328 -19.49 8.04 -3.01
C ASP A 328 -19.04 9.50 -3.19
N VAL A 329 -19.90 10.33 -3.80
CA VAL A 329 -19.72 11.79 -3.85
C VAL A 329 -20.84 12.46 -3.06
N TYR A 330 -20.44 13.27 -2.07
CA TYR A 330 -21.29 14.06 -1.17
C TYR A 330 -21.07 15.57 -1.36
#